data_AF-A0A4Q3KG39-F1
#
_entry.id   AF-A0A4Q3KG39-F1
#
_cell.length_a   1.000
_cell.length_b   1.000
_cell.length_c   1.000
_cell.angle_alpha   90.00
_cell.angle_beta   90.00
_cell.angle_gamma   90.00
#
_symmetry.space_group_name_H-M   'P 1'
#
loop_
_entity.id
_entity.type
_entity.pdbx_description
1 polymer ?
#
loop_
_entity_poly.entity_id
_entity_poly.type
_entity_poly.pdbx_seq_one_letter_code
_entity_poly.pdbx_strand_id
1 'polypeptide(L)'
;MKRKTIDRTERALTSPVARAIARRELQALQAHMAVVADKCLQVPHGSEQPDLLAGLAFMIAIGAEVAAVVPVLGDNRAGLHQALQEVVRMACDGCRWSAPWAAQLHLAMEVSAEVMLDDTVLAMRVIPGARRMADDIMAGRVRPDSVAPLVMPEHYKDDSCQRTAAVA
;
A
#
# COMPACT_ATOMS: atom_id res chain seq x y z
N MET A 1 -24.70 -6.31 -25.15
CA MET A 1 -23.42 -6.73 -24.55
C MET A 1 -22.40 -5.60 -24.74
N LYS A 2 -22.04 -4.86 -23.69
CA LYS A 2 -21.05 -3.77 -23.78
C LYS A 2 -19.65 -4.39 -23.70
N ARG A 3 -18.86 -4.31 -24.77
CA ARG A 3 -17.44 -4.72 -24.79
C ARG A 3 -16.70 -3.89 -23.73
N LYS A 4 -16.14 -4.55 -22.70
CA LYS A 4 -15.15 -3.92 -21.81
C LYS A 4 -13.94 -3.56 -22.67
N THR A 5 -13.69 -2.26 -22.83
CA THR A 5 -12.45 -1.76 -23.43
C THR A 5 -11.33 -2.11 -22.46
N ILE A 6 -10.69 -3.26 -22.65
CA ILE A 6 -9.49 -3.65 -21.91
C ILE A 6 -8.44 -2.57 -22.16
N ASP A 7 -7.97 -1.95 -21.09
CA ASP A 7 -6.97 -0.87 -21.12
C ASP A 7 -5.72 -1.36 -21.86
N ARG A 8 -5.03 -0.48 -22.60
CA ARG A 8 -3.88 -0.85 -23.45
C ARG A 8 -2.76 -1.48 -22.60
N THR A 9 -2.64 -1.04 -21.35
CA THR A 9 -1.73 -1.56 -20.32
C THR A 9 -2.13 -2.98 -19.89
N GLU A 10 -3.42 -3.22 -19.67
CA GLU A 10 -3.98 -4.52 -19.29
C GLU A 10 -3.79 -5.55 -20.41
N ARG A 11 -3.94 -5.13 -21.67
CA ARG A 11 -3.67 -5.94 -22.86
C ARG A 11 -2.17 -6.19 -23.11
N ALA A 12 -1.29 -5.31 -22.63
CA ALA A 12 0.16 -5.51 -22.72
C ALA A 12 0.63 -6.50 -21.65
N LEU A 13 0.06 -6.45 -20.44
CA LEU A 13 0.38 -7.30 -19.30
C LEU A 13 -0.20 -8.73 -19.37
N THR A 14 -0.98 -9.07 -20.40
CA THR A 14 -1.39 -10.45 -20.67
C THR A 14 -0.31 -11.29 -21.36
N SER A 15 0.74 -10.66 -21.91
CA SER A 15 1.88 -11.38 -22.47
C SER A 15 2.76 -11.99 -21.37
N PRO A 16 3.19 -13.27 -21.48
CA PRO A 16 4.11 -13.89 -20.53
C PRO A 16 5.41 -13.09 -20.35
N VAL A 17 5.91 -12.47 -21.42
CA VAL A 17 7.11 -11.64 -21.39
C VAL A 17 6.86 -10.36 -20.59
N ALA A 18 5.73 -9.69 -20.82
CA ALA A 18 5.39 -8.47 -20.09
C ALA A 18 5.20 -8.74 -18.60
N ARG A 19 4.58 -9.88 -18.23
CA ARG A 19 4.48 -10.33 -16.84
C ARG A 19 5.84 -10.60 -16.21
N ALA A 20 6.75 -11.23 -16.94
CA ALA A 20 8.10 -11.50 -16.44
C ALA A 20 8.88 -10.20 -16.20
N ILE A 21 8.76 -9.22 -17.11
CA ILE A 21 9.36 -7.88 -16.95
C ILE A 21 8.76 -7.17 -15.72
N ALA A 22 7.43 -7.13 -15.61
CA ALA A 22 6.74 -6.50 -14.48
C ALA A 22 7.14 -7.14 -13.14
N ARG A 23 7.22 -8.47 -13.08
CA ARG A 23 7.66 -9.18 -11.87
C ARG A 23 9.10 -8.82 -11.51
N ARG A 24 10.01 -8.72 -12.49
CA ARG A 24 11.40 -8.29 -12.27
C ARG A 24 11.47 -6.85 -11.76
N GLU A 25 10.67 -5.95 -12.31
CA GLU A 25 10.59 -4.55 -11.85
C GLU A 25 10.08 -4.46 -10.41
N LEU A 26 9.03 -5.21 -10.06
CA LEU A 26 8.52 -5.27 -8.69
C LEU A 26 9.54 -5.90 -7.72
N GLN A 27 10.30 -6.91 -8.12
CA GLN A 27 11.38 -7.46 -7.30
C GLN A 27 12.49 -6.44 -7.03
N ALA A 28 12.87 -5.63 -8.03
CA ALA A 28 13.82 -4.54 -7.83
C ALA A 28 13.25 -3.49 -6.86
N LEU A 29 11.94 -3.23 -6.94
CA LEU A 29 11.27 -2.33 -6.02
C LEU A 29 11.20 -2.87 -4.59
N GLN A 30 10.96 -4.17 -4.40
CA GLN A 30 11.01 -4.82 -3.08
C GLN A 30 12.37 -4.70 -2.39
N ALA A 31 13.47 -4.79 -3.15
CA ALA A 31 14.80 -4.58 -2.57
C ALA A 31 14.94 -3.16 -1.99
N HIS A 32 14.32 -2.16 -2.61
CA HIS A 32 14.26 -0.80 -2.07
C HIS A 32 13.37 -0.71 -0.82
N MET A 33 12.30 -1.49 -0.74
CA MET A 33 11.41 -1.53 0.42
C MET A 33 12.13 -1.93 1.70
N ALA A 34 13.02 -2.91 1.65
CA ALA A 34 13.76 -3.37 2.83
C ALA A 34 14.57 -2.22 3.45
N VAL A 35 15.18 -1.37 2.62
CA VAL A 35 15.94 -0.19 3.07
C VAL A 35 15.01 0.84 3.73
N VAL A 36 13.83 1.06 3.17
CA VAL A 36 12.84 2.00 3.73
C VAL A 36 12.24 1.46 5.03
N ALA A 37 11.93 0.17 5.08
CA ALA A 37 11.35 -0.49 6.25
C ALA A 37 12.33 -0.51 7.44
N ASP A 38 13.62 -0.71 7.19
CA ASP A 38 14.65 -0.66 8.23
C ASP A 38 14.79 0.75 8.85
N LYS A 39 14.69 1.80 8.02
CA LYS A 39 14.71 3.19 8.49
C LYS A 39 13.60 3.49 9.51
N CYS A 40 12.42 2.87 9.39
CA CYS A 40 11.33 3.06 10.35
C CYS A 40 11.79 2.82 11.80
N LEU A 41 12.66 1.83 12.02
CA LEU A 41 13.07 1.40 13.36
C LEU A 41 14.22 2.23 13.94
N GLN A 42 14.90 3.04 13.12
CA GLN A 42 16.13 3.75 13.49
C GLN A 42 15.92 5.26 13.62
N VAL A 43 14.88 5.79 13.00
CA VAL A 43 14.65 7.23 12.92
C VAL A 43 14.18 7.79 14.27
N PRO A 44 14.78 8.90 14.75
CA PRO A 44 14.35 9.55 15.98
C PRO A 44 12.92 10.07 15.91
N HIS A 45 12.16 9.89 16.99
CA HIS A 45 10.84 10.48 17.14
C HIS A 45 10.87 12.01 16.98
N GLY A 46 9.88 12.57 16.29
CA GLY A 46 9.71 14.01 16.09
C GLY A 46 10.59 14.61 14.98
N SER A 47 11.53 13.84 14.43
CA SER A 47 12.36 14.28 13.32
C SER A 47 11.54 14.45 12.03
N GLU A 48 11.94 15.39 11.19
CA GLU A 48 11.30 15.64 9.89
C GLU A 48 11.84 14.66 8.85
N GLN A 49 10.94 13.89 8.24
CA GLN A 49 11.29 12.74 7.40
C GLN A 49 10.44 12.67 6.12
N PRO A 50 10.47 13.70 5.27
CA PRO A 50 9.66 13.74 4.05
C PRO A 50 9.97 12.56 3.13
N ASP A 51 11.25 12.22 2.93
CA ASP A 51 11.66 11.11 2.05
C ASP A 51 11.18 9.75 2.56
N LEU A 52 11.24 9.52 3.89
CA LEU A 52 10.75 8.28 4.49
C LEU A 52 9.23 8.18 4.30
N LEU A 53 8.49 9.24 4.64
CA LEU A 53 7.03 9.23 4.53
C LEU A 53 6.55 9.11 3.09
N ALA A 54 7.23 9.75 2.13
CA ALA A 54 6.94 9.58 0.70
C ALA A 54 7.22 8.14 0.23
N GLY A 55 8.33 7.54 0.68
CA GLY A 55 8.66 6.14 0.39
C GLY A 55 7.63 5.17 0.97
N LEU A 56 7.22 5.38 2.22
CA LEU A 56 6.18 4.58 2.89
C LEU A 56 4.84 4.73 2.18
N ALA A 57 4.41 5.96 1.89
CA ALA A 57 3.15 6.20 1.18
C ALA A 57 3.13 5.53 -0.18
N PHE A 58 4.22 5.62 -0.95
CA PHE A 58 4.33 4.97 -2.25
C PHE A 58 4.10 3.45 -2.13
N MET A 59 4.76 2.78 -1.20
CA MET A 59 4.71 1.33 -1.11
C MET A 59 3.41 0.83 -0.47
N ILE A 60 2.98 1.45 0.64
CA ILE A 60 1.78 1.04 1.37
C ILE A 60 0.52 1.34 0.54
N ALA A 61 0.49 2.42 -0.25
CA ALA A 61 -0.65 2.71 -1.13
C ALA A 61 -0.84 1.60 -2.18
N ILE A 62 0.25 1.06 -2.75
CA ILE A 62 0.15 -0.06 -3.70
C ILE A 62 -0.39 -1.30 -2.98
N GLY A 63 0.19 -1.63 -1.82
CA GLY A 63 -0.26 -2.77 -1.01
C GLY A 63 -1.73 -2.68 -0.63
N ALA A 64 -2.18 -1.52 -0.15
CA ALA A 64 -3.57 -1.28 0.27
C ALA A 64 -4.56 -1.42 -0.90
N GLU A 65 -4.25 -0.89 -2.07
CA GLU A 65 -5.10 -0.98 -3.27
C GLU A 65 -5.19 -2.41 -3.80
N VAL A 66 -4.09 -3.15 -3.81
CA VAL A 66 -4.10 -4.57 -4.22
C VAL A 66 -4.87 -5.41 -3.20
N ALA A 67 -4.62 -5.19 -1.91
CA ALA A 67 -5.31 -5.86 -0.81
C ALA A 67 -6.82 -5.60 -0.83
N ALA A 68 -7.28 -4.45 -1.33
CA ALA A 68 -8.70 -4.15 -1.42
C ALA A 68 -9.48 -5.11 -2.33
N VAL A 69 -8.81 -5.76 -3.28
CA VAL A 69 -9.44 -6.63 -4.29
C VAL A 69 -8.95 -8.07 -4.29
N VAL A 70 -7.81 -8.37 -3.66
CA VAL A 70 -7.27 -9.72 -3.52
C VAL A 70 -7.34 -10.18 -2.06
N PRO A 71 -7.66 -11.47 -1.77
CA PRO A 71 -7.53 -11.99 -0.41
C PRO A 71 -6.09 -11.85 0.10
N VAL A 72 -5.91 -11.26 1.27
CA VAL A 72 -4.60 -11.08 1.91
C VAL A 72 -4.49 -11.99 3.11
N LEU A 73 -3.32 -12.58 3.33
CA LEU A 73 -2.98 -13.33 4.54
C LEU A 73 -3.33 -12.51 5.80
N GLY A 74 -4.03 -13.14 6.73
CA GLY A 74 -4.45 -12.51 7.99
C GLY A 74 -5.50 -11.41 7.88
N ASP A 75 -6.07 -11.17 6.69
CA ASP A 75 -6.98 -10.04 6.41
C ASP A 75 -6.39 -8.66 6.76
N ASN A 76 -5.11 -8.46 6.44
CA ASN A 76 -4.38 -7.23 6.74
C ASN A 76 -4.85 -5.97 5.98
N ARG A 77 -6.00 -6.00 5.29
CA ARG A 77 -6.57 -4.85 4.56
C ARG A 77 -6.76 -3.63 5.46
N ALA A 78 -7.40 -3.83 6.61
CA ALA A 78 -7.63 -2.75 7.57
C ALA A 78 -6.31 -2.20 8.11
N GLY A 79 -5.34 -3.09 8.37
CA GLY A 79 -4.00 -2.72 8.84
C GLY A 79 -3.22 -1.88 7.83
N LEU A 80 -3.20 -2.28 6.56
CA LEU A 80 -2.57 -1.53 5.46
C LEU A 80 -3.25 -0.17 5.26
N HIS A 81 -4.58 -0.13 5.34
CA HIS A 81 -5.33 1.10 5.21
C HIS A 81 -5.02 2.08 6.35
N GLN A 82 -5.05 1.61 7.60
CA GLN A 82 -4.71 2.41 8.78
C GLN A 82 -3.26 2.90 8.71
N ALA A 83 -2.32 2.05 8.29
CA ALA A 83 -0.93 2.43 8.10
C ALA A 83 -0.79 3.57 7.08
N LEU A 84 -1.50 3.51 5.95
CA LEU A 84 -1.48 4.58 4.95
C LEU A 84 -2.08 5.88 5.48
N GLN A 85 -3.21 5.79 6.19
CA GLN A 85 -3.83 6.96 6.82
C GLN A 85 -2.88 7.64 7.80
N GLU A 86 -2.14 6.86 8.58
CA GLU A 86 -1.18 7.41 9.53
C GLU A 86 0.02 8.07 8.84
N VAL A 87 0.54 7.48 7.76
CA VAL A 87 1.60 8.13 6.97
C VAL A 87 1.12 9.47 6.42
N VAL A 88 -0.10 9.54 5.88
CA VAL A 88 -0.68 10.80 5.39
C VAL A 88 -0.91 11.79 6.54
N ARG A 89 -1.35 11.32 7.71
CA ARG A 89 -1.49 12.15 8.91
C ARG A 89 -0.15 12.77 9.32
N MET A 90 0.92 11.97 9.42
CA MET A 90 2.27 12.46 9.73
C MET A 90 2.80 13.43 8.67
N ALA A 91 2.52 13.18 7.39
CA ALA A 91 2.91 14.08 6.31
C ALA A 91 2.20 15.43 6.40
N CYS A 92 0.90 15.44 6.74
CA CYS A 92 0.13 16.66 7.01
C CYS A 92 0.65 17.41 8.26
N ASP A 93 1.15 16.68 9.25
CA ASP A 93 1.72 17.21 10.50
C ASP A 93 3.21 17.61 10.35
N GLY A 94 3.56 18.22 9.21
CA GLY A 94 4.91 18.71 8.93
C GLY A 94 5.94 17.61 8.70
N CYS A 95 5.51 16.45 8.19
CA CYS A 95 6.37 15.28 7.96
C CYS A 95 7.12 14.81 9.22
N ARG A 96 6.52 14.95 10.40
CA ARG A 96 7.15 14.55 11.67
C ARG A 96 6.97 13.06 11.95
N TRP A 97 8.08 12.37 12.17
CA TRP A 97 8.10 10.94 12.43
C TRP A 97 7.55 10.56 13.80
N SER A 98 6.66 9.57 13.83
CA SER A 98 6.10 9.00 15.05
C SER A 98 6.67 7.60 15.32
N ALA A 99 7.66 7.51 16.21
CA ALA A 99 8.30 6.24 16.55
C ALA A 99 7.33 5.15 17.08
N PRO A 100 6.24 5.47 17.80
CA PRO A 100 5.24 4.47 18.18
C PRO A 100 4.65 3.66 17.02
N TRP A 101 4.65 4.22 15.80
CA TRP A 101 4.14 3.54 14.60
C TRP A 101 5.21 2.75 13.83
N ALA A 102 6.48 2.82 14.24
CA ALA A 102 7.59 2.23 13.52
C ALA A 102 7.39 0.73 13.20
N ALA A 103 7.01 -0.06 14.20
CA ALA A 103 6.79 -1.50 14.02
C ALA A 103 5.60 -1.81 13.11
N GLN A 104 4.50 -1.06 13.23
CA GLN A 104 3.31 -1.25 12.39
C GLN A 104 3.58 -0.85 10.93
N LEU A 105 4.32 0.24 10.70
CA LEU A 105 4.69 0.69 9.36
C LEU A 105 5.72 -0.25 8.72
N HIS A 106 6.62 -0.82 9.51
CA HIS A 106 7.52 -1.87 9.06
C HIS A 106 6.73 -3.11 8.59
N LEU A 107 5.81 -3.62 9.41
CA LEU A 107 4.96 -4.75 9.04
C LEU A 107 4.09 -4.44 7.80
N ALA A 108 3.51 -3.24 7.72
CA ALA A 108 2.72 -2.82 6.57
C ALA A 108 3.55 -2.82 5.27
N MET A 109 4.83 -2.48 5.35
CA MET A 109 5.76 -2.57 4.22
C MET A 109 5.98 -4.04 3.82
N GLU A 110 6.25 -4.93 4.77
CA GLU A 110 6.44 -6.37 4.48
C GLU A 110 5.19 -6.98 3.80
N VAL A 111 4.00 -6.72 4.36
CA VAL A 111 2.74 -7.19 3.77
C VAL A 111 2.50 -6.57 2.39
N SER A 112 2.81 -5.28 2.21
CA SER A 112 2.69 -4.63 0.89
C SER A 112 3.61 -5.29 -0.13
N ALA A 113 4.83 -5.67 0.26
CA ALA A 113 5.77 -6.34 -0.61
C ALA A 113 5.22 -7.68 -1.11
N GLU A 114 4.67 -8.48 -0.21
CA GLU A 114 4.09 -9.79 -0.52
C GLU A 114 2.90 -9.65 -1.49
N VAL A 115 1.93 -8.81 -1.12
CA VAL A 115 0.68 -8.63 -1.89
C VAL A 115 0.94 -8.09 -3.29
N MET A 116 1.96 -7.25 -3.48
CA MET A 116 2.37 -6.74 -4.79
C MET A 116 2.85 -7.85 -5.74
N LEU A 117 3.47 -8.92 -5.23
CA LEU A 117 3.89 -10.05 -6.04
C LEU A 117 2.74 -11.00 -6.39
N ASP A 118 1.72 -11.09 -5.52
CA ASP A 118 0.54 -11.92 -5.74
C ASP A 118 -0.30 -11.42 -6.92
N ASP A 119 -0.47 -10.09 -7.05
CA ASP A 119 -1.08 -9.47 -8.24
C ASP A 119 -0.20 -8.36 -8.83
N THR A 120 0.85 -8.81 -9.52
CA THR A 120 1.79 -7.95 -10.24
C THR A 120 1.12 -7.02 -11.25
N VAL A 121 0.05 -7.47 -11.91
CA VAL A 121 -0.62 -6.67 -12.96
C VAL A 121 -1.35 -5.50 -12.31
N LEU A 122 -2.08 -5.76 -11.23
CA LEU A 122 -2.75 -4.73 -10.48
C LEU A 122 -1.77 -3.77 -9.81
N ALA A 123 -0.71 -4.29 -9.19
CA ALA A 123 0.33 -3.47 -8.59
C ALA A 123 0.90 -2.45 -9.59
N MET A 124 1.24 -2.91 -10.81
CA MET A 124 1.72 -2.03 -11.89
C MET A 124 0.72 -0.95 -12.29
N ARG A 125 -0.59 -1.26 -12.25
CA ARG A 125 -1.66 -0.30 -12.55
C ARG A 125 -1.77 0.80 -11.48
N VAL A 126 -1.47 0.47 -10.22
CA VAL A 126 -1.60 1.38 -9.08
C VAL A 126 -0.38 2.30 -8.94
N ILE A 127 0.81 1.86 -9.36
CA ILE A 127 2.08 2.60 -9.22
C ILE A 127 1.97 4.09 -9.59
N PRO A 128 1.36 4.51 -10.72
CA PRO A 128 1.25 5.93 -11.05
C PRO A 128 0.45 6.74 -10.02
N GLY A 129 -0.58 6.16 -9.41
CA GLY A 129 -1.36 6.80 -8.36
C GLY A 129 -0.56 6.94 -7.07
N ALA A 130 0.09 5.87 -6.64
CA ALA A 130 0.96 5.87 -5.47
C ALA A 130 2.14 6.85 -5.64
N ARG A 131 2.71 6.96 -6.85
CA ARG A 131 3.77 7.92 -7.18
C ARG A 131 3.31 9.35 -6.97
N ARG A 132 2.13 9.72 -7.48
CA ARG A 132 1.57 11.06 -7.29
C ARG A 132 1.40 11.41 -5.81
N MET A 133 0.92 10.46 -4.99
CA MET A 133 0.81 10.67 -3.55
C MET A 133 2.17 10.95 -2.90
N ALA A 134 3.20 10.16 -3.25
CA ALA A 134 4.56 10.40 -2.76
C ALA A 134 5.09 11.78 -3.20
N ASP A 135 4.86 12.17 -4.45
CA ASP A 135 5.25 13.49 -4.97
C ASP A 135 4.50 14.63 -4.26
N ASP A 136 3.23 14.42 -3.90
CA ASP A 136 2.44 15.39 -3.13
C ASP A 136 2.92 15.50 -1.68
N ILE A 137 3.38 14.41 -1.05
CA ILE A 137 4.05 14.46 0.26
C ILE A 137 5.34 15.27 0.17
N MET A 138 6.21 14.96 -0.81
CA MET A 138 7.48 15.66 -1.01
C MET A 138 7.30 17.16 -1.27
N ALA A 139 6.19 17.54 -1.92
CA ALA A 139 5.86 18.93 -2.19
C ALA A 139 5.04 19.61 -1.08
N GLY A 140 4.72 18.92 0.02
CA GLY A 140 3.88 19.45 1.10
C GLY A 140 2.43 19.77 0.67
N ARG A 141 1.92 19.08 -0.35
CA ARG A 141 0.56 19.27 -0.91
C ARG A 141 -0.44 18.20 -0.51
N VAL A 142 0.02 17.12 0.14
CA VAL A 142 -0.87 16.05 0.59
C VAL A 142 -1.93 16.59 1.54
N ARG A 143 -3.16 16.05 1.43
CA ARG A 143 -4.30 16.44 2.26
C ARG A 143 -4.80 15.28 3.11
N PRO A 144 -5.47 15.53 4.25
CA PRO A 144 -6.01 14.47 5.10
C PRO A 144 -7.00 13.54 4.38
N ASP A 145 -7.71 14.04 3.37
CA ASP A 145 -8.67 13.30 2.54
C ASP A 145 -8.04 12.61 1.32
N SER A 146 -6.71 12.57 1.22
CA SER A 146 -6.00 11.87 0.14
C SER A 146 -6.16 10.36 0.19
N VAL A 147 -6.62 9.82 1.32
CA VAL A 147 -6.97 8.40 1.50
C VAL A 147 -8.48 8.32 1.69
N ALA A 148 -9.18 7.73 0.71
CA ALA A 148 -10.61 7.50 0.82
C ALA A 148 -10.92 6.56 2.00
N PRO A 149 -12.08 6.67 2.66
CA PRO A 149 -12.45 5.71 3.70
C PRO A 149 -12.44 4.27 3.19
N LEU A 150 -11.98 3.33 4.03
CA LEU A 150 -12.02 1.91 3.70
C LEU A 150 -13.47 1.45 3.51
N VAL A 151 -13.79 0.96 2.31
CA VAL A 151 -15.08 0.33 2.01
C VAL A 151 -14.89 -1.18 2.03
N MET A 152 -15.46 -1.85 3.03
CA MET A 152 -15.45 -3.31 3.12
C MET A 152 -16.52 -3.90 2.18
N PRO A 153 -16.15 -4.84 1.27
CA PRO A 153 -17.13 -5.55 0.46
C PRO A 153 -18.15 -6.30 1.34
N GLU A 154 -19.42 -6.34 0.93
CA GLU A 154 -20.51 -6.92 1.76
C GLU A 154 -20.26 -8.38 2.14
N HIS A 155 -19.66 -9.19 1.25
CA HIS A 155 -19.35 -10.60 1.50
C HIS A 155 -18.30 -10.84 2.60
N TYR A 156 -17.62 -9.79 3.08
CA TYR A 156 -16.68 -9.89 4.21
C TYR A 156 -17.35 -9.60 5.57
N LYS A 157 -18.51 -8.93 5.58
CA LYS A 157 -19.24 -8.66 6.84
C LYS A 157 -19.70 -9.96 7.50
N ASP A 158 -20.06 -10.97 6.70
CA ASP A 158 -20.59 -12.24 7.19
C ASP A 158 -19.53 -13.15 7.85
N ASP A 159 -18.27 -13.13 7.36
CA ASP A 159 -17.18 -13.97 7.87
C ASP A 159 -16.66 -13.52 9.25
N SER A 160 -16.73 -12.22 9.53
CA SER A 160 -16.34 -11.66 10.83
C SER A 160 -17.38 -11.98 11.91
N CYS A 161 -18.66 -11.99 11.55
CA CYS A 161 -19.77 -12.33 12.45
C CYS A 161 -19.79 -13.83 12.81
N GLN A 162 -19.41 -14.71 11.87
CA GLN A 162 -19.38 -16.16 12.12
C GLN A 162 -18.18 -16.61 12.97
N ARG A 163 -17.02 -15.93 12.90
CA ARG A 163 -15.85 -16.29 13.72
C ARG A 163 -15.99 -15.90 15.20
N THR A 164 -16.73 -14.84 15.53
CA THR A 164 -17.02 -14.49 16.93
C THR A 164 -18.15 -15.30 17.55
N ALA A 165 -19.02 -15.91 16.74
CA ALA A 165 -20.12 -16.74 17.21
C ALA A 165 -19.73 -18.21 17.50
N ALA A 166 -18.53 -18.64 17.07
CA ALA A 166 -18.07 -20.02 17.23
C ALA A 166 -17.24 -20.27 18.52
N VAL A 167 -17.12 -19.28 19.41
CA VAL A 167 -16.39 -19.39 20.70
C VAL A 167 -17.28 -18.94 21.87
N ALA A 168 -18.59 -19.16 21.79
CA ALA A 168 -19.53 -18.99 22.89
C ALA A 168 -20.21 -20.32 23.22
#